data_AF-A0A833HKQ8-F1
#
_entry.id   AF-A0A833HKQ8-F1
#
_cell.length_a   1.000
_cell.length_b   1.000
_cell.length_c   1.000
_cell.angle_alpha   90.00
_cell.angle_beta   90.00
_cell.angle_gamma   90.00
#
_symmetry.space_group_name_H-M   'P 1'
#
loop_
_entity.id
_entity.type
_entity.pdbx_description
1 polymer ?
#
loop_
_entity_poly.entity_id
_entity_poly.type
_entity_poly.pdbx_seq_one_letter_code
_entity_poly.pdbx_strand_id
1 'polypeptide(L)'
;MRLWKREGERKGLSDETMRRELRGRLEPLRVKPYRELQELPEWSTEDVVVEGIGAGITVYREGSAPDPLEIVVQFATESEPFLHFFESSQVVAEGFRVFPDGTVTEMLEQELYGWM
;
A
#
# COMPACT_ATOMS: atom_id res chain seq x y z
N MET A 1 4.20 -46.77 -11.78
CA MET A 1 4.46 -46.11 -10.48
C MET A 1 3.53 -44.89 -10.39
N ARG A 2 2.78 -44.75 -9.29
CA ARG A 2 1.69 -43.76 -9.12
C ARG A 2 2.24 -42.34 -8.89
N LEU A 3 1.52 -41.37 -9.47
CA LEU A 3 1.31 -39.96 -9.08
C LEU A 3 2.08 -39.40 -7.88
N TRP A 4 2.77 -38.28 -8.09
CA TRP A 4 2.57 -37.05 -7.29
C TRP A 4 2.59 -35.82 -8.20
N LYS A 5 1.38 -35.39 -8.59
CA LYS A 5 1.09 -34.03 -9.05
C LYS A 5 0.78 -33.25 -7.77
N ARG A 6 1.57 -32.23 -7.44
CA ARG A 6 1.21 -31.05 -6.64
C ARG A 6 2.35 -30.05 -6.79
N GLU A 7 2.49 -29.48 -7.98
CA GLU A 7 2.85 -28.06 -8.07
C GLU A 7 1.69 -27.33 -7.39
N GLY A 8 1.84 -27.04 -6.10
CA GLY A 8 1.01 -26.04 -5.48
C GLY A 8 1.46 -24.71 -6.07
N GLU A 9 0.72 -24.17 -7.04
CA GLU A 9 0.73 -22.74 -7.29
C GLU A 9 0.47 -22.06 -5.93
N ARG A 10 1.51 -21.61 -5.24
CA ARG A 10 1.32 -20.61 -4.18
C ARG A 10 0.85 -19.37 -4.91
N LYS A 11 -0.47 -19.18 -4.96
CA LYS A 11 -1.07 -17.98 -5.53
C LYS A 11 -0.68 -16.82 -4.61
N GLY A 12 0.07 -15.86 -5.15
CA GLY A 12 0.21 -14.53 -4.55
C GLY A 12 -1.16 -13.85 -4.42
N LEU A 13 -1.20 -12.73 -3.72
CA LEU A 13 -2.45 -11.98 -3.58
C LEU A 13 -2.89 -11.44 -4.93
N SER A 14 -4.20 -11.46 -5.18
CA SER A 14 -4.75 -10.77 -6.34
C SER A 14 -4.65 -9.25 -6.13
N ASP A 15 -4.45 -8.51 -7.23
CA ASP A 15 -4.47 -7.04 -7.21
C ASP A 15 -5.75 -6.48 -6.58
N GLU A 16 -6.90 -7.11 -6.83
CA GLU A 16 -8.17 -6.72 -6.20
C GLU A 16 -8.13 -6.84 -4.68
N THR A 17 -7.50 -7.90 -4.16
CA THR A 17 -7.35 -8.12 -2.71
C THR A 17 -6.42 -7.07 -2.11
N MET A 18 -5.25 -6.83 -2.73
CA MET A 18 -4.31 -5.80 -2.27
C MET A 18 -4.96 -4.41 -2.29
N ARG A 19 -5.66 -4.05 -3.37
CA ARG A 19 -6.38 -2.76 -3.48
C ARG A 19 -7.53 -2.63 -2.50
N ARG A 20 -8.22 -3.72 -2.16
CA ARG A 20 -9.25 -3.72 -1.12
C ARG A 20 -8.66 -3.36 0.24
N GLU A 21 -7.50 -3.94 0.59
CA GLU A 21 -6.81 -3.63 1.84
C GLU A 21 -6.32 -2.16 1.87
N LEU A 22 -5.72 -1.69 0.77
CA LEU A 22 -5.31 -0.29 0.62
C LEU A 22 -6.48 0.67 0.82
N ARG A 23 -7.60 0.44 0.13
CA ARG A 23 -8.81 1.27 0.26
C ARG A 23 -9.33 1.31 1.70
N GLY A 24 -9.26 0.18 2.41
CA GLY A 24 -9.64 0.11 3.82
C GLY A 24 -8.84 1.06 4.72
N ARG A 25 -7.58 1.34 4.40
CA ARG A 25 -6.72 2.28 5.14
C ARG A 25 -6.84 3.71 4.60
N LEU A 26 -7.05 3.85 3.31
CA LEU A 26 -7.06 5.14 2.62
C LEU A 26 -8.36 5.93 2.85
N GLU A 27 -9.51 5.25 2.89
CA GLU A 27 -10.82 5.90 3.11
C GLU A 27 -10.93 6.66 4.45
N PRO A 28 -10.51 6.10 5.61
CA PRO A 28 -10.48 6.84 6.87
C PRO A 28 -9.57 8.09 6.83
N LEU A 29 -8.47 8.04 6.06
CA LEU A 29 -7.55 9.17 5.91
C LEU A 29 -8.14 10.26 5.02
N ARG A 30 -8.87 9.89 3.96
CA ARG A 30 -9.51 10.84 3.03
C ARG A 30 -10.49 11.79 3.69
N VAL A 31 -11.18 11.34 4.73
CA VAL A 31 -12.20 12.15 5.43
C VAL A 31 -11.62 12.96 6.59
N LYS A 32 -10.32 12.80 6.91
CA LYS A 32 -9.68 13.55 7.99
C LYS A 32 -9.43 15.01 7.57
N PRO A 33 -9.57 15.96 8.51
CA PRO A 33 -9.17 17.34 8.27
C PRO A 33 -7.68 17.43 7.94
N TYR A 34 -7.32 18.36 7.04
CA TYR A 34 -5.93 18.64 6.66
C TYR A 34 -4.99 18.78 7.87
N ARG A 35 -5.43 19.48 8.92
CA ARG A 35 -4.64 19.67 10.15
C ARG A 35 -4.33 18.36 10.88
N GLU A 36 -5.27 17.42 10.93
CA GLU A 36 -5.01 16.11 11.53
C GLU A 36 -4.03 15.29 10.69
N LEU A 37 -4.13 15.40 9.35
CA LEU A 37 -3.23 14.72 8.43
C LEU A 37 -1.80 15.27 8.51
N GLN A 38 -1.62 16.56 8.82
CA GLN A 38 -0.30 17.15 9.07
C GLN A 38 0.40 16.56 10.29
N GLU A 39 -0.36 16.14 11.30
CA GLU A 39 0.17 15.59 12.55
C GLU A 39 0.56 14.11 12.42
N LEU A 40 0.22 13.46 11.30
CA LEU A 40 0.69 12.11 11.01
C LEU A 40 2.22 12.07 10.91
N PRO A 41 2.87 10.98 11.33
CA PRO A 41 4.29 10.78 11.04
C PRO A 41 4.54 10.79 9.53
N GLU A 42 5.77 11.09 9.12
CA GLU A 42 6.17 11.07 7.69
C GLU A 42 5.94 9.70 7.06
N TRP A 43 6.09 8.64 7.85
CA TRP A 43 5.68 7.30 7.45
C TRP A 43 5.36 6.44 8.68
N SER A 44 4.52 5.42 8.48
CA SER A 44 4.23 4.39 9.47
C SER A 44 3.89 3.08 8.76
N THR A 45 4.48 1.97 9.23
CA THR A 45 4.24 0.63 8.68
C THR A 45 3.49 -0.24 9.68
N GLU A 46 2.50 -0.97 9.19
CA GLU A 46 1.82 -2.06 9.91
C GLU A 46 2.06 -3.39 9.21
N ASP A 47 2.36 -4.44 9.99
CA ASP A 47 2.43 -5.81 9.48
C ASP A 47 1.04 -6.45 9.55
N VAL A 48 0.61 -7.05 8.45
CA VAL A 48 -0.70 -7.68 8.30
C VAL A 48 -0.58 -9.07 7.69
N VAL A 49 -1.59 -9.91 7.92
CA VAL A 49 -1.73 -11.20 7.24
C VAL A 49 -3.01 -11.18 6.41
N VAL A 50 -2.87 -11.32 5.11
CA VAL A 50 -3.99 -11.29 4.15
C VAL A 50 -4.03 -12.62 3.43
N GLU A 51 -5.15 -13.34 3.56
CA GLU A 51 -5.32 -14.68 2.97
C GLU A 51 -4.19 -15.68 3.31
N GLY A 52 -3.56 -15.51 4.49
CA GLY A 52 -2.46 -16.34 4.96
C GLY A 52 -1.07 -15.91 4.46
N ILE A 53 -0.97 -14.79 3.76
CA ILE A 53 0.28 -14.20 3.25
C ILE A 53 0.64 -12.98 4.13
N GLY A 54 1.87 -12.94 4.63
CA GLY A 54 2.42 -11.79 5.35
C GLY A 54 2.66 -10.61 4.41
N ALA A 55 2.30 -9.41 4.85
CA ALA A 55 2.51 -8.18 4.10
C ALA A 55 2.71 -6.99 5.03
N GLY A 56 3.44 -5.99 4.55
CA GLY A 56 3.52 -4.68 5.17
C GLY A 56 2.60 -3.69 4.46
N ILE A 57 1.86 -2.88 5.23
CA ILE A 57 1.15 -1.71 4.72
C ILE A 57 1.82 -0.47 5.30
N THR A 58 2.35 0.38 4.43
CA THR A 58 3.00 1.63 4.83
C THR A 58 2.16 2.83 4.40
N VAL A 59 1.85 3.71 5.34
CA VAL A 59 1.28 5.03 5.06
C VAL A 59 2.42 6.03 5.03
N TYR A 60 2.55 6.77 3.95
CA TYR A 60 3.47 7.89 3.79
C TYR A 60 2.70 9.22 3.78
N ARG A 61 3.33 10.25 4.36
CA ARG A 61 2.86 11.62 4.37
C ARG A 61 4.00 12.56 3.99
N GLU A 62 3.90 13.20 2.84
CA GLU A 62 4.79 14.29 2.42
C GLU A 62 4.02 15.59 2.26
N GLY A 63 4.76 16.70 2.24
CA GLY A 63 4.22 18.04 2.17
C GLY A 63 4.05 18.65 3.56
N SER A 64 3.96 19.98 3.57
CA SER A 64 3.70 20.77 4.76
C SER A 64 3.05 22.08 4.32
N ALA A 65 2.27 22.73 5.19
CA ALA A 65 1.65 24.01 4.82
C ALA A 65 2.71 25.03 4.35
N PRO A 66 2.45 25.79 3.27
CA PRO A 66 1.15 25.96 2.59
C PRO A 66 0.87 24.95 1.46
N ASP A 67 1.73 23.96 1.24
CA ASP A 67 1.61 23.00 0.16
C ASP A 67 0.56 21.91 0.48
N PRO A 68 -0.04 21.27 -0.55
CA PRO A 68 -0.88 20.10 -0.33
C PRO A 68 -0.08 18.99 0.36
N LEU A 69 -0.75 18.21 1.20
CA LEU A 69 -0.17 16.95 1.69
C LEU A 69 -0.42 15.87 0.67
N GLU A 70 0.59 15.06 0.42
CA GLU A 70 0.46 13.81 -0.32
C GLU A 70 0.37 12.67 0.69
N ILE A 71 -0.71 11.89 0.62
CA ILE A 71 -0.93 10.71 1.45
C ILE A 71 -0.91 9.49 0.53
N VAL A 72 0.08 8.63 0.71
CA VAL A 72 0.26 7.41 -0.09
C VAL A 72 0.18 6.20 0.85
N VAL A 73 -0.61 5.20 0.48
CA VAL A 73 -0.64 3.91 1.16
C VAL A 73 -0.07 2.87 0.21
N GLN A 74 0.99 2.21 0.64
CA GLN A 74 1.67 1.14 -0.08
C GLN A 74 1.38 -0.19 0.60
N PHE A 75 1.12 -1.22 -0.20
CA PHE A 75 1.01 -2.61 0.21
C PHE A 75 2.18 -3.37 -0.41
N ALA A 76 2.97 -4.05 0.42
CA ALA A 76 4.09 -4.88 -0.03
C ALA A 76 3.97 -6.28 0.59
N THR A 77 3.87 -7.32 -0.23
CA THR A 77 3.94 -8.71 0.27
C THR A 77 5.35 -9.01 0.77
N GLU A 78 5.47 -9.67 1.92
CA GLU A 78 6.77 -10.16 2.40
C GLU A 78 7.31 -11.20 1.41
N SER A 79 8.57 -11.05 0.99
CA SER A 79 9.28 -12.10 0.28
C SER A 79 9.76 -13.13 1.30
N GLU A 80 9.19 -14.35 1.32
CA GLU A 80 9.88 -15.45 2.00
C GLU A 80 11.20 -15.71 1.25
N PRO A 81 12.37 -15.71 1.91
CA PRO A 81 13.60 -16.11 1.25
C PRO A 81 13.56 -17.61 1.00
N PHE A 82 13.08 -18.04 -0.17
CA PHE A 82 13.30 -19.40 -0.66
C PHE A 82 14.50 -19.44 -1.60
N LEU A 83 15.37 -20.42 -1.38
CA LEU A 83 16.60 -20.63 -2.13
C LEU A 83 16.31 -20.74 -3.64
N HIS A 84 16.86 -19.77 -4.39
CA HIS A 84 17.01 -19.74 -5.85
C HIS A 84 15.71 -19.72 -6.66
N PHE A 85 14.95 -18.62 -6.68
CA PHE A 85 14.36 -17.94 -7.86
C PHE A 85 13.61 -16.73 -7.30
N PHE A 86 13.97 -15.51 -7.70
CA PHE A 86 13.41 -14.26 -7.14
C PHE A 86 11.87 -14.27 -7.15
N GLU A 87 11.23 -14.36 -5.99
CA GLU A 87 9.82 -14.00 -5.85
C GLU A 87 9.77 -12.46 -5.82
N SER A 88 9.22 -11.86 -6.87
CA SER A 88 9.00 -10.41 -6.89
C SER A 88 8.01 -10.08 -5.78
N SER A 89 8.41 -9.27 -4.80
CA SER A 89 7.47 -8.63 -3.89
C SER A 89 6.40 -7.93 -4.74
N GLN A 90 5.13 -8.30 -4.58
CA GLN A 90 4.04 -7.55 -5.18
C GLN A 90 3.91 -6.25 -4.39
N VAL A 91 4.05 -5.12 -5.09
CA VAL A 91 3.90 -3.79 -4.51
C VAL A 91 2.77 -3.09 -5.24
N VAL A 92 1.77 -2.63 -4.49
CA VAL A 92 0.68 -1.81 -4.99
C VAL A 92 0.59 -0.57 -4.11
N ALA A 93 0.37 0.59 -4.72
CA ALA A 93 0.15 1.83 -4.00
C ALA A 93 -1.13 2.52 -4.49
N GLU A 94 -1.80 3.22 -3.57
CA GLU A 94 -2.86 4.18 -3.86
C GLU A 94 -2.61 5.43 -3.02
N GLY A 95 -2.98 6.60 -3.52
CA GLY A 95 -2.71 7.85 -2.82
C GLY A 95 -3.57 9.01 -3.29
N PHE A 96 -3.61 10.04 -2.47
CA PHE A 96 -4.35 11.26 -2.75
C PHE A 96 -3.59 12.48 -2.24
N ARG A 97 -3.92 13.64 -2.79
CA ARG A 97 -3.50 14.94 -2.29
C ARG A 97 -4.64 15.59 -1.53
N VAL A 98 -4.31 16.24 -0.43
CA VAL A 98 -5.24 17.07 0.33
C VAL A 98 -4.69 18.49 0.45
N PHE A 99 -5.48 19.46 0.01
CA PHE A 99 -5.13 20.88 0.05
C PHE A 99 -5.50 21.49 1.41
N PRO A 100 -4.89 22.62 1.81
CA PRO A 100 -5.22 23.29 3.06
C PRO A 100 -6.70 23.72 3.18
N ASP A 101 -7.39 23.90 2.06
CA ASP A 101 -8.83 24.23 2.00
C ASP A 101 -9.75 23.00 2.15
N GLY A 102 -9.16 21.80 2.27
CA GLY A 102 -9.87 20.52 2.37
C GLY A 102 -10.20 19.86 1.03
N THR A 103 -9.81 20.45 -0.09
CA THR A 103 -9.96 19.80 -1.41
C THR A 103 -9.13 18.52 -1.46
N VAL A 104 -9.69 17.44 -2.01
CA VAL A 104 -9.01 16.16 -2.18
C VAL A 104 -8.93 15.80 -3.66
N THR A 105 -7.76 15.37 -4.13
CA THR A 105 -7.55 14.89 -5.50
C THR A 105 -6.79 13.58 -5.52
N GLU A 106 -7.23 12.61 -6.32
CA GLU A 106 -6.53 11.35 -6.52
C GLU A 106 -5.16 11.55 -7.17
N MET A 107 -4.18 10.76 -6.74
CA MET A 107 -2.90 10.65 -7.43
C MET A 107 -2.99 9.62 -8.55
N LEU A 108 -2.38 9.92 -9.68
CA LEU A 108 -2.26 8.98 -10.79
C LEU A 108 -1.18 7.94 -10.48
N GLU A 109 -1.31 6.75 -11.07
CA GLU A 109 -0.36 5.65 -10.87
C GLU A 109 1.09 6.07 -11.18
N GLN A 110 1.29 6.90 -12.21
CA GLN A 110 2.60 7.44 -12.60
C GLN A 110 3.25 8.29 -11.51
N GLU A 111 2.44 9.01 -10.73
CA GLU A 111 2.91 9.83 -9.61
C GLU A 111 3.30 8.92 -8.44
N LEU A 112 2.56 7.84 -8.22
CA LEU A 112 2.83 6.84 -7.18
C LEU A 112 4.11 6.04 -7.45
N TYR A 113 4.47 5.78 -8.71
CA TYR A 113 5.78 5.17 -9.03
C TYR A 113 6.97 6.07 -8.69
N GLY A 114 6.78 7.39 -8.54
CA GLY A 114 7.84 8.28 -8.04
C GLY A 114 8.17 8.04 -6.56
N TRP A 115 7.27 7.37 -5.82
CA TRP A 115 7.39 7.06 -4.40
C TRP A 115 7.91 5.66 -4.11
N MET A 116 7.93 4.77 -5.11
CA MET A 116 8.33 3.35 -5.00
C MET A 116 9.73 3.13 -5.57
#